data_AF-A0A5B7ACE8-F1
#
_entry.id   AF-A0A5B7ACE8-F1
#
_cell.length_a   1.000
_cell.length_b   1.000
_cell.length_c   1.000
_cell.angle_alpha   90.00
_cell.angle_beta   90.00
_cell.angle_gamma   90.00
#
_symmetry.space_group_name_H-M   'P 1'
#
loop_
_entity.id
_entity.type
_entity.pdbx_description
1 polymer ?
#
loop_
_entity_poly.entity_id
_entity_poly.type
_entity_poly.pdbx_seq_one_letter_code
_entity_poly.pdbx_strand_id
1 'polypeptide(L)'
;MGLVEFARSIDWEQESYPEYEDFVLLPFFALLFPSVRFFLDNFVFEKLGRQLMFGKGQQMQVVETYERRKKIRKFKESAWKCVYFLSAEILAISVAHNEPWFTKTNSFWVGPGNQVWPDQKIKLKLKGFYMYAAGFYTYSIFALIFWETRRSDFGVSMGHHVTTFILIVLSYILRFVRVGTIILALHDASDVFLEVGKMSKYSGAETLASFSFILFVLSWILLRLIYYPFWILWSTSYELVLILNKEKHKVDGPIIYYVFNSGVDVSDACQTSPSKRSN
;
A
#
# COMPACT_ATOMS: atom_id res chain seq x y z
N MET A 1 22.25 0.10 -25.49
CA MET A 1 20.77 -0.06 -25.50
C MET A 1 20.30 0.07 -24.07
N GLY A 2 19.66 1.20 -23.77
CA GLY A 2 19.38 1.60 -22.39
C GLY A 2 18.17 0.88 -21.79
N LEU A 3 18.10 0.81 -20.46
CA LEU A 3 16.93 0.31 -19.72
C LEU A 3 15.62 0.99 -20.15
N VAL A 4 15.70 2.26 -20.58
CA VAL A 4 14.55 3.02 -21.09
C VAL A 4 14.07 2.52 -22.47
N GLU A 5 14.98 2.11 -23.36
CA GLU A 5 14.59 1.51 -24.65
C GLU A 5 13.98 0.13 -24.45
N PHE A 6 14.55 -0.67 -23.54
CA PHE A 6 13.96 -1.94 -23.14
C PHE A 6 12.57 -1.76 -22.53
N ALA A 7 12.41 -0.82 -21.58
CA ALA A 7 11.11 -0.52 -20.98
C ALA A 7 10.09 -0.02 -22.02
N ARG A 8 10.50 0.74 -23.04
CA ARG A 8 9.61 1.17 -24.14
C ARG A 8 9.25 0.05 -25.12
N SER A 9 10.09 -0.99 -25.23
CA SER A 9 9.83 -2.16 -26.07
C SER A 9 8.79 -3.12 -25.47
N ILE A 10 8.54 -3.03 -24.17
CA ILE A 10 7.53 -3.83 -23.47
C ILE A 10 6.14 -3.26 -23.74
N ASP A 11 5.22 -4.12 -24.19
CA ASP A 11 3.81 -3.76 -24.33
C ASP A 11 3.11 -3.78 -22.97
N TRP A 12 3.13 -2.65 -22.28
CA TRP A 12 2.51 -2.48 -20.96
C TRP A 12 0.99 -2.61 -20.95
N GLU A 13 0.36 -2.47 -22.12
CA GLU A 13 -1.10 -2.59 -22.30
C GLU A 13 -1.53 -4.02 -22.63
N GLN A 14 -0.59 -4.95 -22.82
CA GLN A 14 -0.88 -6.35 -23.07
C GLN A 14 -1.75 -6.95 -21.96
N GLU A 15 -2.86 -7.58 -22.37
CA GLU A 15 -3.82 -8.22 -21.48
C GLU A 15 -3.67 -9.75 -21.48
N SER A 16 -3.47 -10.33 -20.31
CA SER A 16 -3.43 -11.78 -20.12
C SER A 16 -4.16 -12.19 -18.85
N TYR A 17 -4.54 -13.47 -18.74
CA TYR A 17 -5.09 -14.01 -17.50
C TYR A 17 -3.99 -14.07 -16.42
N PRO A 18 -4.36 -14.04 -15.12
CA PRO A 18 -3.40 -14.26 -14.06
C PRO A 18 -2.81 -15.67 -14.16
N GLU A 19 -1.49 -15.76 -14.14
CA GLU A 19 -0.74 -17.01 -14.22
C GLU A 19 0.19 -17.14 -13.00
N TYR A 20 0.54 -18.37 -12.61
CA TYR A 20 1.45 -18.58 -11.48
C TYR A 20 2.84 -18.01 -11.73
N GLU A 21 3.25 -17.91 -13.00
CA GLU A 21 4.52 -17.32 -13.40
C GLU A 21 4.61 -15.83 -13.06
N ASP A 22 3.48 -15.13 -12.98
CA ASP A 22 3.46 -13.71 -12.59
C ASP A 22 4.02 -13.49 -11.17
N PHE A 23 3.85 -14.48 -10.27
CA PHE A 23 4.38 -14.43 -8.91
C PHE A 23 5.91 -14.58 -8.84
N VAL A 24 6.60 -14.91 -9.93
CA VAL A 24 8.08 -14.93 -9.97
C VAL A 24 8.66 -13.53 -9.73
N LEU A 25 7.91 -12.46 -10.05
CA LEU A 25 8.31 -11.09 -9.76
C LEU A 25 8.24 -10.74 -8.26
N LEU A 26 7.46 -11.48 -7.47
CA LEU A 26 7.28 -11.23 -6.05
C LEU A 26 8.59 -11.37 -5.24
N PRO A 27 9.35 -12.49 -5.32
CA PRO A 27 10.64 -12.58 -4.63
C PRO A 27 11.65 -11.56 -5.16
N PHE A 28 11.59 -11.19 -6.44
CA PHE A 28 12.43 -10.11 -6.99
C PHE A 28 12.18 -8.78 -6.27
N PHE A 29 10.91 -8.34 -6.16
CA PHE A 29 10.58 -7.11 -5.44
C PHE A 29 10.87 -7.21 -3.94
N ALA A 30 10.57 -8.35 -3.31
CA ALA A 30 10.85 -8.56 -1.88
C ALA A 30 12.35 -8.45 -1.54
N LEU A 31 13.26 -8.78 -2.48
CA LEU A 31 14.72 -8.59 -2.32
C LEU A 31 15.20 -7.21 -2.79
N LEU A 32 14.49 -6.58 -3.73
CA LEU A 32 14.79 -5.23 -4.20
C LEU A 32 14.60 -4.20 -3.07
N PHE A 33 13.49 -4.25 -2.35
CA PHE A 33 13.19 -3.30 -1.28
C PHE A 33 14.25 -3.20 -0.17
N PRO A 34 14.74 -4.28 0.45
CA PRO A 34 15.82 -4.18 1.45
C PRO A 34 17.11 -3.63 0.85
N SER A 35 17.40 -3.94 -0.42
CA SER A 35 18.58 -3.42 -1.13
C SER A 35 18.49 -1.90 -1.34
N VAL A 36 17.34 -1.41 -1.81
CA VAL A 36 17.09 0.03 -1.99
C VAL A 36 17.08 0.74 -0.64
N ARG A 37 16.46 0.14 0.39
CA ARG A 37 16.48 0.69 1.76
C ARG A 37 17.89 0.85 2.28
N PHE A 38 18.72 -0.19 2.17
CA PHE A 38 20.10 -0.14 2.62
C PHE A 38 20.88 0.98 1.93
N PHE A 39 20.70 1.15 0.62
CA PHE A 39 21.32 2.25 -0.12
C PHE A 39 20.84 3.62 0.39
N LEU A 40 19.52 3.84 0.48
CA LEU A 40 18.96 5.12 0.92
C LEU A 40 19.32 5.44 2.38
N ASP A 41 19.31 4.44 3.27
CA ASP A 41 19.67 4.59 4.68
C ASP A 41 21.11 5.08 4.87
N ASN A 42 22.04 4.61 4.04
CA ASN A 42 23.46 4.93 4.13
C ASN A 42 23.82 6.24 3.42
N PHE A 43 23.25 6.48 2.23
CA PHE A 43 23.68 7.60 1.39
C PHE A 43 22.81 8.86 1.55
N VAL A 44 21.52 8.70 1.84
CA VAL A 44 20.54 9.80 1.81
C VAL A 44 20.00 10.09 3.19
N PHE A 45 19.32 9.13 3.83
CA PHE A 45 18.58 9.37 5.07
C PHE A 45 19.51 9.68 6.25
N GLU A 46 20.70 9.09 6.30
CA GLU A 46 21.68 9.46 7.33
C GLU A 46 22.14 10.91 7.21
N LYS A 47 22.47 11.36 5.99
CA LYS A 47 22.93 12.73 5.75
C LYS A 47 21.81 13.73 6.03
N LEU A 48 20.60 13.47 5.52
CA LEU A 48 19.44 14.33 5.74
C LEU A 48 19.04 14.36 7.21
N GLY A 49 18.98 13.21 7.89
CA GLY A 49 18.69 13.14 9.32
C GLY A 49 19.72 13.92 10.13
N ARG A 50 21.01 13.83 9.78
CA ARG A 50 22.05 14.62 10.46
C ARG A 50 21.93 16.12 10.17
N GLN A 51 21.64 16.52 8.95
CA GLN A 51 21.52 17.94 8.59
C GLN A 51 20.28 18.60 9.20
N LEU A 52 19.13 17.93 9.13
CA LEU A 52 17.84 18.47 9.60
C LEU A 52 17.73 18.47 11.12
N MET A 53 18.31 17.47 11.80
CA MET A 53 18.22 17.36 13.26
C MET A 53 19.33 18.11 14.00
N PHE A 54 20.44 18.49 13.35
CA PHE A 54 21.63 19.04 14.03
C PHE A 54 22.00 20.45 13.53
N GLY A 55 21.32 21.45 14.08
CA GLY A 55 21.84 22.81 14.24
C GLY A 55 22.70 22.92 15.50
N LYS A 56 23.75 23.77 15.45
CA LYS A 56 24.84 23.94 16.45
C LYS A 56 24.39 23.92 17.93
N GLY A 57 25.05 23.09 18.74
CA GLY A 57 25.09 23.20 20.21
C GLY A 57 25.28 21.84 20.91
N GLN A 58 26.42 21.63 21.58
CA GLN A 58 26.72 20.43 22.39
C GLN A 58 26.33 20.66 23.86
N GLN A 59 25.72 19.66 24.53
CA GLN A 59 26.19 19.02 25.79
C GLN A 59 25.04 18.36 26.60
N MET A 60 24.88 17.03 26.51
CA MET A 60 24.62 16.10 27.64
C MET A 60 24.87 14.63 27.23
N GLN A 61 26.12 14.20 27.28
CA GLN A 61 26.75 13.41 26.20
C GLN A 61 26.42 11.92 26.04
N VAL A 62 25.73 11.22 26.96
CA VAL A 62 25.50 9.75 26.82
C VAL A 62 24.03 9.39 26.66
N VAL A 63 23.16 9.83 27.58
CA VAL A 63 21.70 9.60 27.49
C VAL A 63 21.11 10.36 26.31
N GLU A 64 21.54 11.60 26.08
CA GLU A 64 21.16 12.39 24.90
C GLU A 64 21.65 11.72 23.62
N THR A 65 22.84 11.12 23.62
CA THR A 65 23.38 10.40 22.45
C THR A 65 22.58 9.13 22.14
N TYR A 66 22.13 8.39 23.15
CA TYR A 66 21.26 7.23 22.95
C TYR A 66 19.89 7.65 22.38
N GLU A 67 19.21 8.62 23.00
CA GLU A 67 17.92 9.10 22.52
C GLU A 67 18.04 9.76 21.14
N ARG A 68 19.16 10.43 20.85
CA ARG A 68 19.49 10.98 19.52
C ARG A 68 19.62 9.88 18.47
N ARG A 69 20.40 8.82 18.73
CA ARG A 69 20.53 7.67 17.81
C ARG A 69 19.17 7.02 17.54
N LYS A 70 18.35 6.88 18.57
CA LYS A 70 16.99 6.36 18.48
C LYS A 70 16.07 7.25 17.64
N LYS A 71 16.14 8.58 17.80
CA LYS A 71 15.39 9.53 16.95
C LYS A 71 15.83 9.45 15.48
N ILE A 72 17.14 9.38 15.20
CA ILE A 72 17.66 9.19 13.83
C ILE A 72 17.14 7.87 13.24
N ARG A 73 17.18 6.77 14.00
CA ARG A 73 16.66 5.48 13.53
C ARG A 73 15.18 5.56 13.17
N LYS A 74 14.37 6.19 14.02
CA LYS A 74 12.93 6.40 13.75
C LYS A 74 12.70 7.31 12.54
N PHE A 75 13.52 8.34 12.36
CA PHE A 75 13.49 9.20 11.18
C PHE A 75 13.79 8.40 9.91
N LYS A 76 14.84 7.56 9.92
CA LYS A 76 15.18 6.67 8.80
C LYS A 76 14.06 5.68 8.47
N GLU A 77 13.48 5.05 9.49
CA GLU A 77 12.33 4.14 9.35
C GLU A 77 11.13 4.86 8.69
N SER A 78 10.80 6.07 9.13
CA SER A 78 9.73 6.87 8.54
C SER A 78 10.06 7.38 7.13
N ALA A 79 11.31 7.78 6.88
CA ALA A 79 11.75 8.20 5.55
C ALA A 79 11.66 7.07 4.52
N TRP A 80 12.04 5.85 4.91
CA TRP A 80 11.88 4.66 4.08
C TRP A 80 10.40 4.42 3.72
N LYS A 81 9.51 4.45 4.72
CA LYS A 81 8.07 4.28 4.52
C LYS A 81 7.50 5.38 3.61
N CYS A 82 7.91 6.63 3.83
CA CYS A 82 7.51 7.77 2.99
C CYS A 82 7.93 7.58 1.52
N VAL A 83 9.16 7.15 1.27
CA VAL A 83 9.64 6.91 -0.11
C VAL A 83 8.83 5.80 -0.78
N TYR A 84 8.56 4.71 -0.06
CA TYR A 84 7.70 3.65 -0.57
C TYR A 84 6.30 4.17 -0.90
N PHE A 85 5.57 4.77 0.06
CA PHE A 85 4.20 5.20 -0.16
C PHE A 85 4.10 6.23 -1.28
N LEU A 86 5.04 7.17 -1.36
CA LEU A 86 5.07 8.14 -2.46
C LEU A 86 5.29 7.46 -3.82
N SER A 87 6.22 6.51 -3.90
CA SER A 87 6.47 5.77 -5.14
C SER A 87 5.31 4.85 -5.53
N ALA A 88 4.66 4.21 -4.56
CA ALA A 88 3.48 3.38 -4.75
C ALA A 88 2.31 4.22 -5.27
N GLU A 89 2.08 5.40 -4.69
CA GLU A 89 1.04 6.33 -5.12
C GLU A 89 1.27 6.84 -6.55
N ILE A 90 2.50 7.25 -6.87
CA ILE A 90 2.85 7.69 -8.23
C ILE A 90 2.64 6.54 -9.23
N LEU A 91 3.05 5.32 -8.90
CA LEU A 91 2.85 4.16 -9.75
C LEU A 91 1.36 3.82 -9.91
N ALA A 92 0.59 3.85 -8.83
CA ALA A 92 -0.85 3.56 -8.84
C ALA A 92 -1.60 4.55 -9.75
N ILE A 93 -1.34 5.85 -9.58
CA ILE A 93 -1.91 6.89 -10.46
C ILE A 93 -1.43 6.69 -11.90
N SER A 94 -0.15 6.38 -12.12
CA SER A 94 0.39 6.19 -13.47
C SER A 94 -0.25 5.01 -14.22
N VAL A 95 -0.54 3.89 -13.53
CA VAL A 95 -1.16 2.72 -14.17
C VAL A 95 -2.68 2.87 -14.32
N ALA A 96 -3.32 3.68 -13.46
CA ALA A 96 -4.77 3.84 -13.42
C ALA A 96 -5.29 5.06 -14.20
N HIS A 97 -4.56 6.17 -14.27
CA HIS A 97 -5.03 7.46 -14.81
C HIS A 97 -5.68 7.35 -16.21
N ASN A 98 -5.09 6.55 -17.10
CA ASN A 98 -5.57 6.40 -18.49
C ASN A 98 -6.71 5.38 -18.62
N GLU A 99 -7.16 4.79 -17.52
CA GLU A 99 -8.10 3.68 -17.55
C GLU A 99 -9.54 4.16 -17.27
N PRO A 100 -10.54 3.59 -17.98
CA PRO A 100 -11.93 4.01 -17.82
C PRO A 100 -12.48 3.71 -16.42
N TRP A 101 -11.87 2.76 -15.71
CA TRP A 101 -12.24 2.37 -14.35
C TRP A 101 -11.67 3.27 -13.27
N PHE A 102 -10.79 4.22 -13.59
CA PHE A 102 -10.32 5.22 -12.62
C PHE A 102 -11.42 6.20 -12.20
N THR A 103 -12.38 6.48 -13.09
CA THR A 103 -13.48 7.43 -12.83
C THR A 103 -14.84 6.77 -12.71
N LYS A 104 -15.05 5.64 -13.40
CA LYS A 104 -16.34 4.95 -13.45
C LYS A 104 -16.24 3.58 -12.78
N THR A 105 -16.94 3.42 -11.66
CA THR A 105 -16.98 2.19 -10.87
C THR A 105 -17.51 0.99 -11.64
N ASN A 106 -18.50 1.17 -12.52
CA ASN A 106 -19.04 0.09 -13.36
C ASN A 106 -17.95 -0.59 -14.22
N SER A 107 -16.97 0.19 -14.70
CA SER A 107 -15.86 -0.32 -15.52
C SER A 107 -14.87 -1.19 -14.72
N PHE A 108 -15.00 -1.29 -13.40
CA PHE A 108 -14.29 -2.31 -12.63
C PHE A 108 -14.70 -3.71 -13.08
N TRP A 109 -15.99 -3.92 -13.31
CA TRP A 109 -16.59 -5.23 -13.57
C TRP A 109 -16.77 -5.53 -15.06
N VAL A 110 -16.88 -4.47 -15.87
CA VAL A 110 -17.01 -4.57 -17.32
C VAL A 110 -15.76 -4.01 -17.99
N GLY A 111 -15.07 -4.84 -18.76
CA GLY A 111 -13.91 -4.46 -19.56
C GLY A 111 -14.25 -4.18 -21.02
N PRO A 112 -13.27 -3.72 -21.81
CA PRO A 112 -13.45 -3.56 -23.25
C PRO A 112 -13.80 -4.89 -23.93
N GLY A 113 -14.68 -4.84 -24.93
CA GLY A 113 -15.20 -6.02 -25.63
C GLY A 113 -16.24 -6.78 -24.80
N ASN A 114 -16.17 -8.11 -24.80
CA ASN A 114 -17.09 -9.00 -24.06
C ASN A 114 -16.54 -9.43 -22.69
N GLN A 115 -15.56 -8.70 -22.13
CA GLN A 115 -14.95 -9.03 -20.85
C GLN A 115 -15.86 -8.61 -19.69
N VAL A 116 -16.37 -9.59 -18.96
CA VAL A 116 -17.17 -9.38 -17.75
C VAL A 116 -16.57 -10.22 -16.64
N TRP A 117 -16.43 -9.64 -15.45
CA TRP A 117 -15.95 -10.37 -14.29
C TRP A 117 -16.82 -11.63 -14.04
N PRO A 118 -16.25 -12.81 -13.74
CA PRO A 118 -14.85 -13.09 -13.41
C PRO A 118 -13.92 -13.36 -14.61
N ASP A 119 -14.41 -13.32 -15.85
CA ASP A 119 -13.65 -13.68 -17.07
C ASP A 119 -12.79 -12.52 -17.63
N GLN A 120 -12.31 -11.62 -16.76
CA GLN A 120 -11.50 -10.46 -17.15
C GLN A 120 -10.01 -10.77 -17.22
N LYS A 121 -9.33 -10.14 -18.18
CA LYS A 121 -7.87 -10.14 -18.28
C LYS A 121 -7.27 -8.97 -17.50
N ILE A 122 -6.00 -9.10 -17.14
CA ILE A 122 -5.23 -8.12 -16.40
C ILE A 122 -4.13 -7.57 -17.31
N LYS A 123 -4.02 -6.24 -17.37
CA LYS A 123 -2.96 -5.56 -18.10
C LYS A 123 -1.61 -5.76 -17.45
N LEU A 124 -0.53 -5.89 -18.23
CA LEU A 124 0.82 -6.12 -17.75
C LEU A 124 1.27 -5.07 -16.73
N LYS A 125 0.96 -3.78 -16.96
CA LYS A 125 1.25 -2.69 -16.01
C LYS A 125 0.61 -2.90 -14.63
N LEU A 126 -0.61 -3.45 -14.58
CA LEU A 126 -1.31 -3.74 -13.33
C LEU A 126 -0.72 -4.96 -12.63
N LYS A 127 -0.32 -5.99 -13.39
CA LYS A 127 0.41 -7.14 -12.85
C LYS A 127 1.70 -6.68 -12.17
N GLY A 128 2.49 -5.85 -12.84
CA GLY A 128 3.71 -5.27 -12.29
C GLY A 128 3.47 -4.46 -11.01
N PHE A 129 2.46 -3.58 -11.00
CA PHE A 129 2.08 -2.82 -9.81
C PHE A 129 1.66 -3.72 -8.63
N TYR A 130 0.89 -4.78 -8.89
CA TYR A 130 0.48 -5.73 -7.85
C TYR A 130 1.66 -6.48 -7.25
N MET A 131 2.61 -6.92 -8.09
CA MET A 131 3.81 -7.60 -7.61
C MET A 131 4.73 -6.66 -6.85
N TYR A 132 4.80 -5.39 -7.24
CA TYR A 132 5.49 -4.33 -6.50
C TYR A 132 4.90 -4.16 -5.09
N ALA A 133 3.57 -3.99 -4.98
CA ALA A 133 2.89 -3.86 -3.69
C ALA A 133 3.04 -5.13 -2.84
N ALA A 134 2.74 -6.31 -3.40
CA ALA A 134 2.88 -7.60 -2.70
C ALA A 134 4.32 -7.84 -2.20
N GLY A 135 5.32 -7.50 -3.02
CA GLY A 135 6.73 -7.58 -2.67
C GLY A 135 7.09 -6.69 -1.48
N PHE A 136 6.54 -5.47 -1.41
CA PHE A 136 6.77 -4.57 -0.28
C PHE A 136 6.15 -5.09 1.01
N TYR A 137 4.91 -5.56 0.98
CA TYR A 137 4.25 -6.11 2.17
C TYR A 137 4.95 -7.39 2.65
N THR A 138 5.40 -8.24 1.72
CA THR A 138 6.23 -9.42 2.04
C THR A 138 7.52 -9.00 2.75
N TYR A 139 8.29 -8.08 2.14
CA TYR A 139 9.49 -7.53 2.73
C TYR A 139 9.23 -6.90 4.11
N SER A 140 8.14 -6.15 4.25
CA SER A 140 7.79 -5.45 5.50
C SER A 140 7.46 -6.42 6.63
N ILE A 141 6.82 -7.56 6.33
CA ILE A 141 6.62 -8.64 7.30
C ILE A 141 7.97 -9.17 7.79
N PHE A 142 8.88 -9.51 6.88
CA PHE A 142 10.23 -9.96 7.26
C PHE A 142 11.01 -8.90 8.03
N ALA A 143 10.94 -7.64 7.60
CA ALA A 143 11.57 -6.53 8.28
C ALA A 143 11.02 -6.34 9.70
N LEU A 144 9.71 -6.45 9.90
CA LEU A 144 9.09 -6.36 11.22
C LEU A 144 9.53 -7.50 12.15
N ILE A 145 9.67 -8.73 11.63
CA ILE A 145 10.08 -9.89 12.43
C ILE A 145 11.56 -9.79 12.83
N PHE A 146 12.44 -9.43 11.88
CA PHE A 146 13.88 -9.60 12.04
C PHE A 146 14.67 -8.29 12.24
N TRP A 147 14.16 -7.13 11.80
CA TRP A 147 14.94 -5.88 11.70
C TRP A 147 14.35 -4.71 12.49
N GLU A 148 13.03 -4.51 12.45
CA GLU A 148 12.37 -3.36 13.06
C GLU A 148 12.25 -3.55 14.58
N THR A 149 12.37 -2.45 15.33
CA THR A 149 12.26 -2.53 16.79
C THR A 149 10.83 -2.89 17.17
N ARG A 150 10.64 -3.95 17.95
CA ARG A 150 9.32 -4.34 18.46
C ARG A 150 8.75 -3.24 19.36
N ARG A 151 7.69 -2.58 18.89
CA ARG A 151 6.93 -1.56 19.64
C ARG A 151 5.66 -2.17 20.22
N SER A 152 4.96 -1.44 21.10
CA SER A 152 3.72 -1.91 21.74
C SER A 152 2.59 -2.19 20.75
N ASP A 153 2.60 -1.53 19.60
CA ASP A 153 1.68 -1.67 18.47
C ASP A 153 2.12 -2.75 17.45
N PHE A 154 3.17 -3.51 17.75
CA PHE A 154 3.72 -4.52 16.84
C PHE A 154 2.67 -5.54 16.35
N GLY A 155 1.84 -6.05 17.24
CA GLY A 155 0.85 -7.08 16.89
C GLY A 155 -0.17 -6.58 15.87
N VAL A 156 -0.68 -5.36 16.08
CA VAL A 156 -1.64 -4.71 15.18
C VAL A 156 -0.98 -4.40 13.84
N SER A 157 0.25 -3.86 13.85
CA SER A 157 0.99 -3.59 12.62
C SER A 157 1.30 -4.86 11.83
N MET A 158 1.76 -5.92 12.49
CA MET A 158 2.03 -7.22 11.86
C MET A 158 0.76 -7.81 11.26
N GLY A 159 -0.34 -7.84 12.03
CA GLY A 159 -1.64 -8.32 11.55
C GLY A 159 -2.09 -7.56 10.32
N HIS A 160 -1.97 -6.23 10.32
CA HIS A 160 -2.28 -5.41 9.16
C HIS A 160 -1.45 -5.80 7.92
N HIS A 161 -0.12 -5.93 8.03
CA HIS A 161 0.71 -6.28 6.87
C HIS A 161 0.40 -7.68 6.31
N VAL A 162 0.14 -8.65 7.19
CA VAL A 162 -0.26 -10.01 6.81
C VAL A 162 -1.61 -9.99 6.10
N THR A 163 -2.61 -9.31 6.68
CA THR A 163 -3.93 -9.18 6.07
C THR A 163 -3.86 -8.49 4.72
N THR A 164 -3.16 -7.36 4.61
CA THR A 164 -3.02 -6.64 3.33
C THR A 164 -2.31 -7.50 2.29
N PHE A 165 -1.26 -8.25 2.66
CA PHE A 165 -0.61 -9.18 1.75
C PHE A 165 -1.57 -10.26 1.23
N ILE A 166 -2.34 -10.88 2.13
CA ILE A 166 -3.35 -11.89 1.76
C ILE A 166 -4.42 -11.28 0.84
N LEU A 167 -4.91 -10.08 1.14
CA LEU A 167 -5.89 -9.37 0.31
C LEU A 167 -5.34 -9.05 -1.08
N ILE A 168 -4.07 -8.67 -1.22
CA ILE A 168 -3.43 -8.43 -2.53
C ILE A 168 -3.36 -9.74 -3.34
N VAL A 169 -2.91 -10.84 -2.71
CA VAL A 169 -2.79 -12.13 -3.41
C VAL A 169 -4.17 -12.68 -3.80
N LEU A 170 -5.14 -12.64 -2.89
CA LEU A 170 -6.50 -13.09 -3.16
C LEU A 170 -7.17 -12.22 -4.24
N SER A 171 -7.06 -10.90 -4.16
CA SER A 171 -7.62 -10.01 -5.19
C SER A 171 -6.98 -10.23 -6.56
N TYR A 172 -5.71 -10.62 -6.61
CA TYR A 172 -5.05 -11.00 -7.86
C TYR A 172 -5.63 -12.29 -8.46
N ILE A 173 -5.70 -13.37 -7.67
CA ILE A 173 -6.22 -14.68 -8.10
C ILE A 173 -7.69 -14.57 -8.52
N LEU A 174 -8.47 -13.79 -7.77
CA LEU A 174 -9.90 -13.55 -8.01
C LEU A 174 -10.17 -12.43 -9.04
N ARG A 175 -9.13 -11.87 -9.67
CA ARG A 175 -9.22 -10.87 -10.74
C ARG A 175 -9.92 -9.56 -10.34
N PHE A 176 -9.85 -9.19 -9.06
CA PHE A 176 -10.29 -7.88 -8.53
C PHE A 176 -9.23 -6.78 -8.72
N VAL A 177 -8.27 -6.98 -9.63
CA VAL A 177 -7.07 -6.15 -9.75
C VAL A 177 -7.37 -4.66 -9.95
N ARG A 178 -8.39 -4.34 -10.74
CA ARG A 178 -8.82 -2.95 -11.01
C ARG A 178 -9.27 -2.25 -9.72
N VAL A 179 -10.21 -2.87 -8.99
CA VAL A 179 -10.72 -2.34 -7.72
C VAL A 179 -9.61 -2.27 -6.69
N GLY A 180 -8.85 -3.34 -6.50
CA GLY A 180 -7.81 -3.36 -5.50
C GLY A 180 -6.66 -2.38 -5.79
N THR A 181 -6.42 -2.00 -7.06
CA THR A 181 -5.47 -0.91 -7.40
C THR A 181 -5.93 0.42 -6.80
N ILE A 182 -7.23 0.73 -6.93
CA ILE A 182 -7.82 1.94 -6.36
C ILE A 182 -7.81 1.88 -4.83
N ILE A 183 -8.12 0.73 -4.23
CA ILE A 183 -8.04 0.54 -2.79
C ILE A 183 -6.61 0.82 -2.30
N LEU A 184 -5.59 0.23 -2.93
CA LEU A 184 -4.19 0.47 -2.56
C LEU A 184 -3.83 1.96 -2.62
N ALA A 185 -4.21 2.67 -3.69
CA ALA A 185 -3.96 4.11 -3.83
C ALA A 185 -4.66 4.94 -2.73
N LEU A 186 -5.95 4.70 -2.50
CA LEU A 186 -6.73 5.44 -1.49
C LEU A 186 -6.15 5.25 -0.08
N HIS A 187 -5.70 4.05 0.23
CA HIS A 187 -5.08 3.76 1.52
C HIS A 187 -3.69 4.43 1.59
N ASP A 188 -2.80 4.19 0.64
CA ASP A 188 -1.40 4.64 0.70
C ASP A 188 -1.27 6.19 0.62
N ALA A 189 -2.17 6.89 -0.07
CA ALA A 189 -2.11 8.34 -0.26
C ALA A 189 -2.07 9.14 1.06
N SER A 190 -2.87 8.75 2.06
CA SER A 190 -2.90 9.43 3.36
C SER A 190 -1.64 9.13 4.20
N ASP A 191 -1.06 7.94 4.04
CA ASP A 191 0.10 7.51 4.81
C ASP A 191 1.38 8.27 4.43
N VAL A 192 1.44 8.84 3.21
CA VAL A 192 2.50 9.78 2.80
C VAL A 192 2.56 10.98 3.76
N PHE A 193 1.43 11.63 4.04
CA PHE A 193 1.38 12.79 4.94
C PHE A 193 1.74 12.42 6.39
N LEU A 194 1.32 11.22 6.81
CA LEU A 194 1.63 10.69 8.14
C LEU A 194 3.13 10.47 8.33
N GLU A 195 3.82 9.88 7.36
CA GLU A 195 5.26 9.67 7.46
C GLU A 195 6.06 10.97 7.34
N VAL A 196 5.63 11.93 6.51
CA VAL A 196 6.20 13.28 6.47
C VAL A 196 6.03 13.99 7.83
N GLY A 197 4.87 13.85 8.47
CA GLY A 197 4.62 14.39 9.81
C GLY A 197 5.55 13.79 10.87
N LYS A 198 5.73 12.47 10.87
CA LYS A 198 6.67 11.78 11.77
C LYS A 198 8.11 12.23 11.55
N MET A 199 8.56 12.29 10.30
CA MET A 199 9.89 12.81 9.95
C MET A 199 10.08 14.24 10.47
N SER A 200 9.10 15.12 10.27
CA SER A 200 9.14 16.51 10.73
C SER A 200 9.20 16.60 12.26
N LYS A 201 8.42 15.76 12.96
CA LYS A 201 8.43 15.68 14.43
C LYS A 201 9.78 15.21 14.96
N TYR A 202 10.41 14.22 14.32
CA TYR A 202 11.74 13.76 14.71
C TYR A 202 12.84 14.80 14.43
N SER A 203 12.66 15.61 13.38
CA SER A 203 13.54 16.73 13.04
C SER A 203 13.36 17.98 13.93
N GLY A 204 12.35 18.02 14.79
CA GLY A 204 12.03 19.20 15.61
C GLY A 204 11.29 20.30 14.86
N ALA A 205 10.84 20.05 13.63
CA ALA A 205 10.05 20.98 12.83
C ALA A 205 8.56 20.89 13.20
N GLU A 206 8.20 21.39 14.39
CA GLU A 206 6.86 21.26 14.97
C GLU A 206 5.73 21.86 14.11
N THR A 207 5.99 23.00 13.46
CA THR A 207 5.02 23.62 12.55
C THR A 207 4.71 22.71 11.35
N LEU A 208 5.75 22.13 10.74
CA LEU A 208 5.59 21.22 9.61
C LEU A 208 4.92 19.91 10.04
N ALA A 209 5.29 19.38 11.22
CA ALA A 209 4.65 18.20 11.79
C ALA A 209 3.14 18.42 12.01
N SER A 210 2.76 19.58 12.55
CA SER A 210 1.36 19.94 12.80
C SER A 210 0.58 20.12 11.50
N PHE A 211 1.17 20.80 10.51
CA PHE A 211 0.57 20.96 9.19
C PHE A 211 0.37 19.62 8.47
N SER A 212 1.40 18.76 8.42
CA SER A 212 1.30 17.43 7.84
C SER A 212 0.29 16.55 8.57
N PHE A 213 0.14 16.68 9.89
CA PHE A 213 -0.87 15.96 10.65
C PHE A 213 -2.29 16.40 10.28
N ILE A 214 -2.54 17.70 10.11
CA ILE A 214 -3.84 18.20 9.65
C ILE A 214 -4.16 17.66 8.25
N LEU A 215 -3.20 17.70 7.31
CA LEU A 215 -3.38 17.13 5.98
C LEU A 215 -3.64 15.62 6.01
N PHE A 216 -2.93 14.89 6.87
CA PHE A 216 -3.18 13.47 7.10
C PHE A 216 -4.61 13.22 7.55
N VAL A 217 -5.12 13.93 8.57
CA VAL A 217 -6.48 13.72 9.08
C VAL A 217 -7.52 14.04 8.00
N LEU A 218 -7.36 15.16 7.28
CA LEU A 218 -8.28 15.55 6.21
C LEU A 218 -8.30 14.51 5.08
N SER A 219 -7.13 14.11 4.58
CA SER A 219 -7.02 13.09 3.53
C SER A 219 -7.53 11.73 3.98
N TRP A 220 -7.25 11.31 5.21
CA TRP A 220 -7.73 10.06 5.76
C TRP A 220 -9.26 10.01 5.85
N ILE A 221 -9.90 11.10 6.32
CA ILE A 221 -11.37 11.19 6.36
C ILE A 221 -11.95 11.12 4.93
N LEU A 222 -11.45 11.95 4.02
CA LEU A 222 -11.98 12.02 2.66
C LEU A 222 -11.81 10.70 1.90
N LEU A 223 -10.62 10.10 1.95
CA LEU A 223 -10.28 8.92 1.16
C LEU A 223 -10.83 7.64 1.78
N ARG A 224 -10.61 7.43 3.10
CA ARG A 224 -10.95 6.15 3.76
C ARG A 224 -12.33 6.13 4.40
N LEU A 225 -12.86 7.27 4.88
CA LEU A 225 -14.20 7.30 5.49
C LEU A 225 -15.31 7.73 4.53
N ILE A 226 -14.99 8.41 3.42
CA ILE A 226 -16.00 8.84 2.46
C ILE A 226 -15.83 8.10 1.13
N TYR A 227 -14.71 8.29 0.43
CA TYR A 227 -14.59 7.75 -0.92
C TYR A 227 -14.60 6.22 -0.93
N TYR A 228 -13.82 5.57 -0.06
CA TYR A 228 -13.78 4.11 0.05
C TYR A 228 -15.17 3.47 0.29
N PRO A 229 -15.94 3.80 1.34
CA PRO A 229 -17.21 3.14 1.58
C PRO A 229 -18.31 3.51 0.58
N PHE A 230 -18.42 4.79 0.20
CA PHE A 230 -19.54 5.21 -0.65
C PHE A 230 -19.35 4.85 -2.13
N TRP A 231 -18.12 4.69 -2.61
CA TRP A 231 -17.85 4.40 -4.02
C TRP A 231 -17.35 2.97 -4.23
N ILE A 232 -16.31 2.57 -3.50
CA ILE A 232 -15.67 1.26 -3.70
C ILE A 232 -16.52 0.14 -3.10
N LEU A 233 -16.90 0.24 -1.82
CA LEU A 233 -17.74 -0.79 -1.18
C LEU A 233 -19.12 -0.86 -1.83
N TRP A 234 -19.69 0.28 -2.24
CA TRP A 234 -20.93 0.28 -3.01
C TRP A 234 -20.78 -0.51 -4.31
N SER A 235 -19.71 -0.29 -5.07
CA SER A 235 -19.47 -1.00 -6.32
C SER A 235 -19.27 -2.51 -6.11
N THR A 236 -18.48 -2.92 -5.13
CA THR A 236 -18.21 -4.34 -4.84
C THR A 236 -19.43 -5.05 -4.23
N SER A 237 -20.30 -4.34 -3.52
CA SER A 237 -21.47 -4.92 -2.86
C SER A 237 -22.71 -4.96 -3.75
N TYR A 238 -22.96 -3.90 -4.53
CA TYR A 238 -24.18 -3.74 -5.32
C TYR A 238 -23.95 -3.93 -6.82
N GLU A 239 -23.02 -3.18 -7.43
CA GLU A 239 -22.81 -3.25 -8.89
C GLU A 239 -22.34 -4.64 -9.32
N LEU A 240 -21.45 -5.25 -8.55
CA LEU A 240 -20.98 -6.61 -8.80
C LEU A 240 -22.11 -7.65 -8.81
N VAL A 241 -23.06 -7.56 -7.88
CA VAL A 241 -24.20 -8.50 -7.80
C VAL A 241 -25.13 -8.36 -9.00
N LEU A 242 -25.30 -7.15 -9.51
CA LEU A 242 -26.13 -6.86 -10.68
C LEU A 242 -25.49 -7.36 -11.98
N ILE A 243 -24.15 -7.30 -12.06
CA ILE A 243 -23.39 -7.68 -13.25
C ILE A 243 -23.10 -9.18 -13.27
N LEU A 244 -23.00 -9.82 -12.10
CA LEU A 244 -22.75 -11.24 -11.98
C LEU A 244 -23.92 -12.03 -12.59
N ASN A 245 -23.68 -12.60 -13.77
CA ASN A 245 -24.61 -13.52 -14.38
C ASN A 245 -24.61 -14.85 -13.60
N LYS A 246 -25.54 -14.93 -12.64
CA LYS A 246 -25.74 -16.10 -11.77
C LYS A 246 -26.08 -17.36 -12.56
N GLU A 247 -26.52 -17.28 -13.82
CA GLU A 247 -26.80 -18.46 -14.63
C GLU A 247 -25.53 -19.07 -15.23
N LYS A 248 -24.57 -18.23 -15.62
CA LYS A 248 -23.27 -18.65 -16.17
C LYS A 248 -22.31 -19.12 -15.09
N HIS A 249 -22.34 -18.49 -13.91
CA HIS A 249 -21.44 -18.77 -12.78
C HIS A 249 -22.23 -19.11 -11.50
N LYS A 250 -23.04 -20.18 -11.54
CA LYS A 250 -23.99 -20.56 -10.48
C LYS A 250 -23.37 -20.85 -9.12
N VAL A 251 -22.13 -21.36 -9.09
CA VAL A 251 -21.46 -21.81 -7.86
C VAL A 251 -20.33 -20.87 -7.49
N ASP A 252 -19.43 -20.56 -8.42
CA ASP A 252 -18.21 -19.81 -8.12
C ASP A 252 -18.46 -18.32 -7.86
N GLY A 253 -19.41 -17.71 -8.59
CA GLY A 253 -19.72 -16.29 -8.45
C GLY A 253 -20.17 -15.87 -7.04
N PRO A 254 -21.19 -16.53 -6.46
CA PRO A 254 -21.63 -16.24 -5.09
C PRO A 254 -20.56 -16.50 -4.03
N ILE A 255 -19.78 -17.57 -4.16
CA ILE A 255 -18.71 -17.90 -3.20
C ILE A 255 -17.65 -16.80 -3.18
N ILE A 256 -17.20 -16.36 -4.36
CA ILE A 256 -16.17 -15.33 -4.49
C ILE A 256 -16.68 -13.97 -3.97
N TYR A 257 -17.96 -13.65 -4.21
CA TYR A 257 -18.61 -12.46 -3.66
C TYR A 257 -18.57 -12.44 -2.12
N TYR A 258 -18.95 -13.55 -1.48
CA TYR A 258 -18.96 -13.62 -0.02
C TYR A 258 -17.54 -13.56 0.57
N VAL A 259 -16.56 -14.24 -0.04
CA VAL A 259 -15.15 -14.19 0.42
C VAL A 259 -14.60 -12.77 0.37
N PHE A 260 -14.88 -12.02 -0.70
CA PHE A 260 -14.36 -10.67 -0.87
C PHE A 260 -15.00 -9.69 0.13
N ASN A 261 -16.33 -9.68 0.25
CA ASN A 261 -17.00 -8.72 1.12
C ASN A 261 -16.84 -9.05 2.61
N SER A 262 -16.72 -10.34 3.00
CA SER A 262 -16.43 -10.70 4.39
C SER A 262 -14.98 -10.43 4.81
N GLY A 263 -14.01 -10.52 3.91
CA GLY A 263 -12.60 -10.20 4.21
C GLY A 263 -12.35 -8.69 4.42
N VAL A 264 -13.16 -7.85 3.76
CA VAL A 264 -13.15 -6.40 3.95
C VAL A 264 -13.70 -6.03 5.33
N ASP A 265 -14.82 -6.62 5.76
CA ASP A 265 -15.40 -6.41 7.09
C ASP A 265 -14.45 -6.80 8.25
N VAL A 266 -13.64 -7.84 8.07
CA VAL A 266 -12.66 -8.28 9.09
C VAL A 266 -11.51 -7.29 9.25
N SER A 267 -11.12 -6.60 8.19
CA SER A 267 -10.03 -5.62 8.19
C SER A 267 -10.40 -4.34 8.95
N ASP A 268 -11.66 -3.91 8.85
CA ASP A 268 -12.21 -2.76 9.58
C ASP A 268 -12.59 -3.13 11.03
N ALA A 269 -13.06 -4.36 11.29
CA ALA A 269 -13.33 -4.84 12.66
C ALA A 269 -12.06 -4.92 13.53
N CYS A 270 -10.88 -5.11 12.91
CA CYS A 270 -9.62 -5.18 13.66
C CYS A 270 -9.13 -3.81 14.18
N GLN A 271 -9.74 -2.69 13.76
CA GLN A 271 -9.45 -1.34 14.27
C GLN A 271 -10.34 -0.91 15.45
N THR A 272 -11.37 -1.68 15.81
CA THR A 272 -12.38 -1.29 16.82
C THR A 272 -12.45 -2.22 18.03
N SER A 273 -11.43 -3.03 18.31
CA SER A 273 -11.43 -3.84 19.53
C SER A 273 -11.19 -2.96 20.77
N PRO A 274 -12.17 -2.84 21.70
CA PRO A 274 -11.94 -2.16 22.96
C PRO A 274 -11.03 -3.04 23.81
N SER A 275 -9.94 -2.47 24.33
CA SER A 275 -9.09 -3.16 25.30
C SER A 275 -9.95 -3.64 26.46
N LYS A 276 -10.11 -4.95 26.62
CA LYS A 276 -10.66 -5.54 27.84
C LYS A 276 -9.71 -5.18 28.99
N ARG A 277 -10.14 -4.25 29.86
CA ARG A 277 -9.59 -4.11 31.21
C ARG A 277 -10.02 -5.35 31.99
N SER A 278 -9.04 -6.18 32.33
CA SER A 278 -9.15 -7.15 33.42
C SER A 278 -9.18 -6.38 34.74
N ASN A 279 -10.23 -6.58 35.53
CA ASN A 279 -10.18 -6.41 36.99
C ASN A 279 -9.40 -7.56 37.60
#